data_AF-A0A817FTE3-F1
#
_entry.id   AF-A0A817FTE3-F1
#
_cell.length_a   1.000
_cell.length_b   1.000
_cell.length_c   1.000
_cell.angle_alpha   90.00
_cell.angle_beta   90.00
_cell.angle_gamma   90.00
#
_symmetry.space_group_name_H-M   'P 1'
#
loop_
_entity.id
_entity.type
_entity.pdbx_description
1 polymer ?
#
loop_
_entity_poly.entity_id
_entity_poly.type
_entity_poly.pdbx_seq_one_letter_code
_entity_poly.pdbx_strand_id
1 'polypeptide(L)'
;MSDPTIARRLPVRDNIKRRIRMLRQNNQLVKVPNDQNFSSVPIPLTKTVRQDQFLCCDTGPGEDRILVFTSVEQIYILQHTDEFLVDGTFKVVPEIFYQLYIIHGVYRDHVVPVIYALLRRKNKETYQRLINEILKFAPR
;
A
#
# COMPACT_ATOMS: atom_id res chain seq x y z
N MET A 1 26.42 -22.15 12.92
CA MET A 1 25.79 -22.13 14.26
C MET A 1 25.25 -20.72 14.49
N SER A 2 23.95 -20.53 14.32
CA SER A 2 23.27 -19.24 14.53
C SER A 2 23.14 -18.95 16.02
N ASP A 3 23.68 -17.82 16.47
CA ASP A 3 23.63 -17.35 17.85
C ASP A 3 22.15 -17.16 18.31
N PRO A 4 21.64 -17.95 19.28
CA PRO A 4 20.26 -17.88 19.75
C PRO A 4 19.92 -16.55 20.44
N THR A 5 20.92 -15.72 20.72
CA THR A 5 20.78 -14.51 21.56
C THR A 5 20.13 -13.34 20.81
N ILE A 6 20.17 -13.32 19.47
CA ILE A 6 19.62 -12.21 18.66
C ILE A 6 18.08 -12.23 18.66
N ALA A 7 17.46 -13.42 18.74
CA ALA A 7 15.99 -13.56 18.76
C ALA A 7 15.32 -12.98 20.02
N ARG A 8 16.09 -12.75 21.10
CA ARG A 8 15.57 -12.33 22.42
C ARG A 8 15.36 -10.82 22.58
N ARG A 9 15.67 -10.01 21.56
CA ARG A 9 15.53 -8.53 21.61
C ARG A 9 14.24 -8.00 21.00
N LEU A 10 13.41 -8.85 20.40
CA LEU A 10 12.10 -8.44 19.90
C LEU A 10 11.10 -8.38 21.07
N PRO A 11 10.38 -7.26 21.25
CA PRO A 11 9.35 -7.20 22.26
C PRO A 11 8.31 -8.30 21.99
N VAL A 12 7.73 -8.85 23.06
CA VAL A 12 6.62 -9.80 22.96
C VAL A 12 5.54 -9.23 22.01
N ARG A 13 4.98 -10.07 21.13
CA ARG A 13 4.05 -9.67 20.07
C ARG A 13 2.96 -8.71 20.54
N ASP A 14 2.41 -8.94 21.73
CA ASP A 14 1.37 -8.09 22.30
C ASP A 14 1.87 -6.72 22.75
N ASN A 15 3.13 -6.61 23.18
CA ASN A 15 3.77 -5.32 23.45
C ASN A 15 3.99 -4.53 22.16
N ILE A 16 4.35 -5.20 21.05
CA ILE A 16 4.44 -4.56 19.73
C ILE A 16 3.05 -4.06 19.30
N LYS A 17 2.02 -4.91 19.38
CA LYS A 17 0.63 -4.52 19.07
C LYS A 17 0.16 -3.35 19.92
N ARG A 18 0.39 -3.40 21.23
CA ARG A 18 0.03 -2.35 22.18
C ARG A 18 0.76 -1.05 21.86
N ARG A 19 2.05 -1.10 21.57
CA ARG A 19 2.84 0.08 21.21
C ARG A 19 2.39 0.69 19.89
N ILE A 20 2.12 -0.14 18.86
CA ILE A 20 1.52 0.31 17.60
C ILE A 20 0.16 0.97 17.85
N ARG A 21 -0.72 0.36 18.67
CA ARG A 21 -2.02 0.93 19.04
C ARG A 21 -1.87 2.27 19.76
N MET A 22 -0.98 2.38 20.74
CA MET A 22 -0.75 3.62 21.48
C MET A 22 -0.20 4.71 20.58
N LEU A 23 0.76 4.38 19.69
CA LEU A 23 1.23 5.33 18.68
C LEU A 23 0.07 5.77 17.78
N ARG A 24 -0.79 4.85 17.32
CA ARG A 24 -1.97 5.21 16.50
C ARG A 24 -2.95 6.14 17.22
N GLN A 25 -3.15 5.95 18.53
CA GLN A 25 -4.05 6.76 19.35
C GLN A 25 -3.45 8.11 19.74
N ASN A 26 -2.16 8.15 20.07
CA ASN A 26 -1.47 9.36 20.53
C ASN A 26 -1.04 10.30 19.38
N ASN A 27 -0.80 9.78 18.16
CA ASN A 27 -0.31 10.61 17.05
C ASN A 27 -1.37 11.45 16.33
N GLN A 28 -2.61 11.58 16.84
CA GLN A 28 -3.73 12.14 16.06
C GLN A 28 -3.69 11.63 14.61
N LEU A 29 -3.50 10.33 14.41
CA LEU A 29 -3.51 9.79 13.06
C LEU A 29 -4.85 10.15 12.45
N VAL A 30 -4.81 10.80 11.28
CA VAL A 30 -6.01 11.21 10.57
C VAL A 30 -6.95 10.01 10.53
N LYS A 31 -8.17 10.19 11.06
CA LYS A 31 -9.17 9.12 11.07
C LYS A 31 -9.34 8.67 9.63
N VAL A 32 -9.10 7.38 9.39
CA VAL A 32 -9.37 6.78 8.08
C VAL A 32 -10.85 7.03 7.81
N PRO A 33 -11.22 7.54 6.62
CA PRO A 33 -12.61 7.74 6.28
C PRO A 33 -13.37 6.42 6.42
N ASN A 34 -14.48 6.44 7.16
CA ASN A 34 -15.40 5.29 7.28
C ASN A 34 -16.55 5.37 6.26
N ASP A 35 -16.63 6.47 5.52
CA ASP A 35 -17.59 6.63 4.44
C ASP A 35 -16.95 6.17 3.12
N GLN A 36 -17.65 5.27 2.44
CA GLN A 36 -17.29 4.78 1.12
C GLN A 36 -17.23 5.89 0.06
N ASN A 37 -17.93 7.00 0.25
CA ASN A 37 -17.97 8.12 -0.69
C ASN A 37 -17.16 9.33 -0.22
N PHE A 38 -16.16 9.13 0.63
CA PHE A 38 -15.28 10.21 1.07
C PHE A 38 -14.70 10.99 -0.11
N SER A 39 -14.78 12.32 -0.09
CA SER A 39 -14.45 13.13 -1.27
C SER A 39 -12.98 13.04 -1.68
N SER A 40 -12.06 13.04 -0.72
CA SER A 40 -10.61 13.04 -0.98
C SER A 40 -9.81 12.35 0.11
N VAL A 41 -8.69 11.75 -0.28
CA VAL A 41 -7.72 11.19 0.68
C VAL A 41 -7.07 12.35 1.45
N PRO A 42 -7.04 12.32 2.80
CA PRO A 42 -6.40 13.36 3.58
C PRO A 42 -4.92 13.55 3.19
N ILE A 43 -4.49 14.81 3.04
CA ILE A 43 -3.13 15.18 2.58
C ILE A 43 -2.00 14.46 3.36
N PRO A 44 -2.06 14.29 4.69
CA PRO A 44 -1.00 13.57 5.41
C PRO A 44 -0.85 12.09 5.00
N LEU A 45 -1.88 11.49 4.38
CA LEU A 45 -1.87 10.11 3.89
C LEU A 45 -1.47 10.01 2.41
N THR A 46 -1.29 11.14 1.72
CA THR A 46 -0.86 11.14 0.31
C THR A 46 0.65 11.21 0.14
N LYS A 47 1.40 11.36 1.24
CA LYS A 47 2.84 11.57 1.26
C LYS A 47 3.59 10.52 2.06
N THR A 48 4.86 10.31 1.73
CA THR A 48 5.78 9.49 2.52
C THR A 48 6.20 10.21 3.81
N VAL A 49 6.89 9.51 4.72
CA VAL A 49 7.51 10.11 5.91
C VAL A 49 8.50 11.23 5.52
N ARG A 50 9.14 11.10 4.35
CA ARG A 50 10.07 12.09 3.80
C ARG A 50 9.37 13.26 3.10
N GLN A 51 8.03 13.31 3.12
CA GLN A 51 7.18 14.30 2.47
C GLN A 51 7.09 14.20 0.93
N ASP A 52 7.60 13.12 0.34
CA ASP A 52 7.46 12.86 -1.09
C ASP A 52 6.03 12.44 -1.43
N GLN A 53 5.57 12.78 -2.63
CA GLN A 53 4.25 12.33 -3.11
C GLN A 53 4.23 10.80 -3.19
N PHE A 54 3.18 10.19 -2.64
CA PHE A 54 3.02 8.74 -2.59
C PHE A 54 1.70 8.27 -3.18
N LEU A 55 0.60 9.02 -3.03
CA LEU A 55 -0.64 8.74 -3.75
C LEU A 55 -0.50 9.22 -5.20
N CYS A 56 -0.31 8.31 -6.16
CA CYS A 56 -0.11 8.63 -7.56
C CYS A 56 -1.39 8.62 -8.39
N CYS A 57 -2.37 7.79 -8.00
CA CYS A 57 -3.64 7.70 -8.71
C CYS A 57 -4.79 7.64 -7.70
N ASP A 58 -5.83 8.43 -7.96
CA ASP A 58 -7.12 8.35 -7.32
C ASP A 58 -8.18 8.54 -8.41
N THR A 59 -8.94 7.49 -8.71
CA THR A 59 -9.97 7.54 -9.77
C THR A 59 -11.22 8.31 -9.35
N GLY A 60 -11.24 8.88 -8.14
CA GLY A 60 -12.35 9.65 -7.58
C GLY A 60 -13.39 8.80 -6.85
N PRO A 61 -14.31 9.45 -6.10
CA PRO A 61 -15.37 8.76 -5.37
C PRO A 61 -16.24 7.86 -6.26
N GLY A 62 -16.75 6.77 -5.69
CA GLY A 62 -17.60 5.81 -6.37
C GLY A 62 -17.34 4.37 -5.95
N GLU A 63 -18.21 3.46 -6.41
CA GLU A 63 -18.16 2.06 -6.01
C GLU A 63 -16.91 1.32 -6.52
N ASP A 64 -16.29 1.82 -7.58
CA ASP A 64 -15.11 1.24 -8.22
C ASP A 64 -13.87 2.12 -8.07
N ARG A 65 -13.81 2.94 -7.00
CA ARG A 65 -12.63 3.78 -6.72
C ARG A 65 -11.37 2.94 -6.55
N ILE A 66 -10.32 3.36 -7.24
CA ILE A 66 -8.97 2.80 -7.13
C ILE A 66 -8.07 3.90 -6.58
N LEU A 67 -7.34 3.57 -5.52
CA LEU A 67 -6.22 4.37 -5.05
C LEU A 67 -4.93 3.61 -5.31
N VAL A 68 -3.95 4.25 -5.93
CA VAL A 68 -2.62 3.67 -6.17
C VAL A 68 -1.56 4.49 -5.48
N PHE A 69 -0.78 3.83 -4.64
CA PHE A 69 0.34 4.41 -3.94
C PHE A 69 1.66 3.84 -4.46
N THR A 70 2.58 4.72 -4.81
CA THR A 70 3.94 4.42 -5.25
C THR A 70 4.80 5.67 -5.15
N SER A 71 6.11 5.50 -5.01
CA SER A 71 7.09 6.58 -5.16
C SER A 71 7.73 6.58 -6.55
N VAL A 72 8.51 7.61 -6.84
CA VAL A 72 9.29 7.71 -8.09
C VAL A 72 10.31 6.56 -8.19
N GLU A 73 10.99 6.22 -7.09
CA GLU A 73 11.95 5.11 -7.06
C GLU A 73 11.27 3.76 -7.31
N GLN A 74 10.06 3.58 -6.78
CA GLN A 74 9.29 2.37 -7.01
C GLN A 74 8.78 2.26 -8.45
N ILE A 75 8.39 3.37 -9.08
CA ILE A 75 8.07 3.43 -10.51
C ILE A 75 9.29 3.04 -11.34
N TYR A 76 10.47 3.57 -10.99
CA TYR A 76 11.72 3.19 -11.66
C TYR A 76 11.96 1.68 -11.59
N ILE A 77 11.80 1.06 -10.41
CA ILE A 77 11.93 -0.40 -10.27
C ILE A 77 10.86 -1.13 -11.08
N LEU A 78 9.60 -0.69 -11.03
CA LEU A 78 8.48 -1.29 -11.76
C LEU A 78 8.74 -1.33 -13.28
N GLN A 79 9.36 -0.29 -13.84
CA GLN A 79 9.68 -0.22 -15.27
C GLN A 79 10.87 -1.12 -15.65
N HIS A 80 11.83 -1.33 -14.75
CA HIS A 80 13.11 -2.01 -15.06
C HIS A 80 13.25 -3.44 -14.51
N THR A 81 12.37 -3.90 -13.62
CA THR A 81 12.30 -5.33 -13.26
C THR A 81 11.88 -6.13 -14.48
N ASP A 82 12.22 -7.43 -14.60
CA ASP A 82 11.65 -8.32 -15.63
C ASP A 82 10.47 -9.13 -15.09
N GLU A 83 10.50 -9.41 -13.79
CA GLU A 83 9.53 -10.25 -13.10
C GLU A 83 8.63 -9.43 -12.17
N PHE A 84 7.37 -9.83 -12.09
CA PHE A 84 6.40 -9.29 -11.16
C PHE A 84 5.79 -10.40 -10.32
N LEU A 85 5.66 -10.14 -9.02
CA LEU A 85 4.91 -10.99 -8.10
C LEU A 85 3.76 -10.17 -7.55
N VAL A 86 2.57 -10.77 -7.51
CA VAL A 86 1.36 -10.03 -7.16
C VAL A 86 0.58 -10.76 -6.09
N ASP A 87 0.18 -10.03 -5.05
CA ASP A 87 -0.56 -10.56 -3.91
C ASP A 87 -1.75 -9.66 -3.56
N GLY A 88 -2.86 -10.28 -3.14
CA GLY A 88 -4.09 -9.61 -2.73
C GLY A 88 -4.38 -9.89 -1.26
N THR A 89 -4.23 -8.88 -0.41
CA THR A 89 -4.46 -9.00 1.04
C THR A 89 -5.81 -8.42 1.45
N PHE A 90 -6.66 -9.25 2.05
CA PHE A 90 -8.04 -8.88 2.44
C PHE A 90 -8.18 -8.48 3.91
N LYS A 91 -7.29 -8.99 4.79
CA LYS A 91 -7.46 -8.88 6.26
C LYS A 91 -6.99 -7.56 6.86
N VAL A 92 -6.29 -6.73 6.09
CA VAL A 92 -5.54 -5.56 6.61
C VAL A 92 -6.07 -4.24 6.03
N VAL A 93 -7.13 -4.27 5.23
CA VAL A 93 -7.71 -3.08 4.60
C VAL A 93 -8.77 -2.39 5.45
N PRO A 94 -8.92 -1.06 5.34
CA PRO A 94 -10.08 -0.35 5.87
C PRO A 94 -11.38 -0.92 5.33
N GLU A 95 -12.46 -0.92 6.11
CA GLU A 95 -13.78 -1.46 5.71
C GLU A 95 -14.34 -0.86 4.41
N ILE A 96 -13.91 0.34 4.04
CA ILE A 96 -14.30 1.02 2.80
C ILE A 96 -13.69 0.39 1.54
N PHE A 97 -12.65 -0.44 1.68
CA PHE A 97 -12.01 -1.17 0.58
C PHE A 97 -12.09 -2.68 0.80
N TYR A 98 -12.14 -3.43 -0.29
CA TYR A 98 -12.25 -4.88 -0.25
C TYR A 98 -10.88 -5.57 -0.15
N GLN A 99 -9.86 -5.02 -0.81
CA GLN A 99 -8.53 -5.60 -0.83
C GLN A 99 -7.43 -4.56 -1.01
N LEU A 100 -6.26 -4.88 -0.46
CA LEU A 100 -5.00 -4.23 -0.78
C LEU A 100 -4.27 -5.16 -1.75
N TYR A 101 -4.13 -4.71 -2.99
CA TYR A 101 -3.44 -5.40 -4.06
C TYR A 101 -2.02 -4.86 -4.18
N ILE A 102 -1.02 -5.73 -4.06
CA ILE A 102 0.39 -5.35 -4.00
C ILE A 102 1.13 -5.97 -5.18
N ILE A 103 1.79 -5.14 -5.98
CA ILE A 103 2.72 -5.59 -7.01
C ILE A 103 4.13 -5.45 -6.47
N HIS A 104 4.91 -6.51 -6.61
CA HIS A 104 6.32 -6.54 -6.26
C HIS A 104 7.15 -6.65 -7.53
N GLY A 105 8.27 -5.95 -7.55
CA GLY A 105 9.33 -6.09 -8.54
C GLY A 105 10.59 -6.68 -7.91
N VAL A 106 11.49 -7.19 -8.73
CA VAL A 106 12.82 -7.63 -8.32
C VAL A 106 13.78 -6.46 -8.47
N TYR A 107 14.46 -6.11 -7.40
CA TYR A 107 15.51 -5.08 -7.40
C TYR A 107 16.71 -5.56 -6.61
N ARG A 108 17.87 -5.69 -7.27
CA ARG A 108 19.12 -6.19 -6.66
C ARG A 108 18.91 -7.50 -5.90
N ASP A 109 18.35 -8.51 -6.58
CA ASP A 109 18.04 -9.84 -6.03
C ASP A 109 17.05 -9.86 -4.85
N HIS A 110 16.35 -8.76 -4.60
CA HIS A 110 15.33 -8.67 -3.57
C HIS A 110 13.96 -8.39 -4.17
N VAL A 111 12.95 -9.12 -3.69
CA VAL A 111 11.55 -8.84 -3.99
C VAL A 111 11.10 -7.66 -3.13
N VAL A 112 10.72 -6.57 -3.76
CA VAL A 112 10.28 -5.34 -3.09
C VAL A 112 8.91 -4.91 -3.60
N PRO A 113 8.01 -4.45 -2.70
CA PRO A 113 6.72 -3.90 -3.11
C PRO A 113 6.93 -2.56 -3.82
N VAL A 114 6.39 -2.47 -5.03
CA VAL A 114 6.50 -1.30 -5.90
C VAL A 114 5.16 -0.59 -6.11
N ILE A 115 4.04 -1.31 -6.03
CA ILE A 115 2.71 -0.71 -6.07
C ILE A 115 1.89 -1.21 -4.89
N TYR A 116 1.18 -0.29 -4.24
CA TYR A 116 0.12 -0.59 -3.29
C TYR A 116 -1.19 -0.03 -3.82
N ALA A 117 -2.16 -0.88 -4.14
CA ALA A 117 -3.45 -0.48 -4.68
C ALA A 117 -4.60 -0.87 -3.75
N LEU A 118 -5.41 0.10 -3.34
CA LEU A 118 -6.66 -0.16 -2.61
C LEU A 118 -7.80 -0.29 -3.61
N LEU A 119 -8.46 -1.45 -3.60
CA LEU A 119 -9.53 -1.80 -4.53
C LEU A 119 -10.82 -2.13 -3.77
N ARG A 120 -11.95 -1.74 -4.35
CA ARG A 120 -13.29 -1.96 -3.76
C ARG A 120 -13.96 -3.25 -4.20
N ARG A 121 -13.44 -3.91 -5.24
CA ARG A 121 -13.97 -5.17 -5.77
C ARG A 121 -12.85 -6.15 -6.12
N LYS A 122 -13.22 -7.42 -6.27
CA LYS A 122 -12.36 -8.54 -6.69
C LYS A 122 -12.92 -9.18 -7.95
N ASN A 123 -12.93 -8.43 -9.05
CA ASN A 123 -13.36 -8.90 -10.36
C ASN A 123 -12.32 -8.52 -11.43
N LYS A 124 -12.45 -9.15 -12.60
CA LYS A 124 -11.49 -9.01 -13.71
C LYS A 124 -11.42 -7.56 -14.20
N GLU A 125 -12.57 -6.90 -14.27
CA GLU A 125 -12.73 -5.54 -14.79
C GLU A 125 -11.96 -4.54 -13.92
N THR A 126 -12.02 -4.70 -12.59
CA THR A 126 -11.27 -3.87 -11.64
C THR A 126 -9.77 -4.03 -11.81
N TYR A 127 -9.29 -5.26 -12.01
CA TYR A 127 -7.86 -5.51 -12.23
C TYR A 127 -7.38 -4.96 -13.57
N GLN A 128 -8.16 -5.13 -14.65
CA GLN A 128 -7.82 -4.53 -15.95
C GLN A 128 -7.75 -3.00 -15.85
N ARG A 129 -8.70 -2.40 -15.15
CA ARG A 129 -8.73 -0.96 -14.93
C ARG A 129 -7.55 -0.49 -14.08
N LEU A 130 -7.18 -1.22 -13.02
CA LEU A 130 -5.97 -0.94 -12.24
C LEU A 130 -4.72 -0.95 -13.11
N ILE A 131 -4.51 -1.98 -13.93
CA ILE A 131 -3.34 -2.07 -14.82
C ILE A 131 -3.33 -0.90 -15.81
N ASN A 132 -4.48 -0.56 -16.39
CA ASN A 132 -4.59 0.60 -17.29
C ASN A 132 -4.25 1.92 -16.58
N GLU A 133 -4.65 2.12 -15.33
CA GLU A 133 -4.25 3.30 -14.55
C GLU A 133 -2.74 3.32 -14.28
N ILE A 134 -2.14 2.16 -13.96
CA ILE A 134 -0.68 2.06 -13.74
C ILE A 134 0.11 2.42 -15.01
N LEU A 135 -0.31 1.91 -16.17
CA LEU A 135 0.37 2.17 -17.44
C LEU A 135 0.39 3.65 -17.84
N LYS A 136 -0.53 4.48 -17.33
CA LYS A 136 -0.53 5.93 -17.61
C LYS A 136 0.66 6.66 -17.00
N PHE A 137 1.16 6.20 -15.85
CA PHE A 137 2.27 6.85 -15.14
C PHE A 137 3.55 6.01 -15.06
N ALA A 138 3.47 4.72 -15.39
CA ALA A 138 4.61 3.82 -15.49
C ALA A 138 4.55 3.03 -16.80
N PRO A 139 4.65 3.69 -17.97
CA PRO A 139 4.75 3.00 -19.25
C PRO A 139 6.07 2.21 -19.28
N ARG A 140 6.00 0.96 -19.73
CA ARG A 140 7.20 0.22 -20.15
C ARG A 140 7.49 0.51 -21.61
#